data_AF-A0A820CZN3-F1
#
_entry.id   AF-A0A820CZN3-F1
#
_cell.length_a   1.000
_cell.length_b   1.000
_cell.length_c   1.000
_cell.angle_alpha   90.00
_cell.angle_beta   90.00
_cell.angle_gamma   90.00
#
_symmetry.space_group_name_H-M   'P 1'
#
loop_
_entity.id
_entity.type
_entity.pdbx_description
1 polymer ?
#
loop_
_entity_poly.entity_id
_entity_poly.type
_entity_poly.pdbx_seq_one_letter_code
_entity_poly.pdbx_strand_id
1 'polypeptide(L)' 'REQQQRQLKNNPSFIQLSYLFDWGSRCEFNEKFDRLWWQILESNTRFRNLNLRVKLTAKHCYPSNAFFFP' A
#
# COMPACT_ATOMS: atom_id res chain seq x y z
N ARG A 1 25.30 17.51 -11.35
CA ARG A 1 24.10 16.96 -12.03
C ARG A 1 24.10 15.43 -12.05
N GLU A 2 25.19 14.76 -12.41
CA GLU A 2 25.24 13.28 -12.50
C GLU A 2 25.08 12.54 -11.15
N GLN A 3 25.54 13.09 -10.03
CA GLN A 3 25.36 12.48 -8.70
C GLN A 3 23.91 12.49 -8.21
N GLN A 4 23.14 13.55 -8.46
CA GLN A 4 21.70 13.62 -8.10
C GLN A 4 20.87 12.60 -8.90
N GLN A 5 21.24 12.36 -10.16
CA GLN A 5 20.57 11.38 -11.01
C GLN A 5 20.81 9.93 -10.53
N ARG A 6 22.00 9.64 -9.96
CA ARG A 6 22.29 8.35 -9.32
C ARG A 6 21.52 8.18 -8.00
N GLN A 7 21.35 9.24 -7.21
CA GLN A 7 20.55 9.20 -5.99
C GLN A 7 19.06 8.96 -6.27
N LEU A 8 18.50 9.57 -7.33
CA LEU A 8 17.13 9.31 -7.78
C LEU A 8 16.93 7.86 -8.28
N LYS A 9 17.93 7.27 -8.94
CA LYS A 9 17.89 5.86 -9.38
C LYS A 9 17.91 4.85 -8.24
N ASN A 10 18.47 5.21 -7.09
CA ASN A 10 18.56 4.34 -5.93
C ASN A 10 17.43 4.55 -4.90
N ASN A 11 16.58 5.56 -5.11
CA ASN A 11 15.44 5.76 -4.23
C ASN A 11 14.39 4.68 -4.49
N PRO A 12 13.90 4.01 -3.44
CA PRO A 12 12.80 3.08 -3.58
C PRO A 12 11.62 3.82 -4.21
N SER A 13 11.11 3.30 -5.32
CA SER A 13 9.94 3.86 -5.98
C SER A 13 8.71 3.44 -5.19
N PHE A 14 7.95 4.41 -4.69
CA PHE A 14 6.78 4.13 -3.87
C PHE A 14 5.53 3.99 -4.74
N ILE A 15 4.78 2.92 -4.52
CA ILE A 15 3.42 2.75 -5.01
C ILE A 15 2.50 3.01 -3.84
N GLN A 16 1.71 4.07 -3.92
CA GLN A 16 0.68 4.35 -2.92
C GLN A 16 -0.66 3.81 -3.40
N LEU A 17 -1.30 3.00 -2.56
CA LEU A 17 -2.61 2.41 -2.84
C LEU A 17 -3.61 2.89 -1.80
N SER A 18 -4.64 3.58 -2.27
CA SER A 18 -5.76 4.05 -1.45
C SER A 18 -6.96 3.13 -1.66
N TYR A 19 -7.48 2.55 -0.59
CA TYR A 19 -8.63 1.64 -0.67
C TYR A 19 -9.65 1.87 0.43
N LEU A 20 -10.87 1.46 0.12
CA LEU A 20 -11.99 1.43 1.04
C LEU A 20 -12.22 -0.02 1.50
N PHE A 21 -12.55 -0.21 2.76
CA PHE A 21 -12.91 -1.52 3.32
C PHE A 21 -14.18 -1.38 4.17
N ASP A 22 -15.08 -2.35 4.07
CA ASP A 22 -16.42 -2.36 4.68
C ASP A 22 -16.62 -3.53 5.66
N TRP A 23 -15.64 -4.42 5.81
CA TRP A 23 -15.74 -5.58 6.68
C TRP A 23 -14.45 -5.84 7.48
N GLY A 24 -14.63 -6.30 8.72
CA GLY A 24 -13.54 -6.76 9.59
C GLY A 24 -12.66 -5.66 10.19
N SER A 25 -11.57 -6.10 10.83
CA SER A 25 -10.58 -5.19 11.42
C SER A 25 -9.71 -4.56 10.35
N ARG A 26 -9.50 -3.24 10.43
CA ARG A 26 -8.54 -2.51 9.58
C ARG A 26 -7.17 -3.16 9.60
N CYS A 27 -6.70 -3.59 10.77
CA CYS A 27 -5.37 -4.15 10.92
C CYS A 27 -5.23 -5.48 10.18
N GLU A 28 -6.23 -6.36 10.32
CA GLU A 28 -6.24 -7.67 9.65
C GLU A 28 -6.38 -7.51 8.13
N PHE A 29 -7.25 -6.61 7.68
CA PHE A 29 -7.38 -6.29 6.27
C PHE A 29 -6.04 -5.76 5.71
N ASN A 30 -5.42 -4.80 6.39
CA ASN A 30 -4.15 -4.22 5.95
C ASN A 30 -3.06 -5.28 5.86
N GLU A 31 -2.96 -6.20 6.83
CA GLU A 31 -1.96 -7.27 6.80
C GLU A 31 -2.16 -8.21 5.60
N LYS A 32 -3.40 -8.66 5.37
CA LYS A 32 -3.73 -9.53 4.23
C LYS A 32 -3.49 -8.82 2.90
N PHE A 33 -3.87 -7.55 2.80
CA PHE A 33 -3.73 -6.76 1.59
C PHE A 33 -2.26 -6.41 1.28
N ASP A 34 -1.45 -6.12 2.30
CA ASP A 34 0.00 -5.92 2.15
C ASP A 34 0.69 -7.17 1.62
N ARG A 35 0.36 -8.33 2.21
CA ARG A 35 0.90 -9.63 1.78
C ARG A 35 0.54 -9.94 0.32
N LEU A 36 -0.71 -9.67 -0.09
CA LEU A 36 -1.17 -9.86 -1.46
C LEU A 36 -0.36 -9.00 -2.44
N TRP A 37 -0.16 -7.72 -2.12
CA TRP A 37 0.60 -6.82 -2.99
C TRP A 37 2.07 -7.20 -3.09
N TRP A 38 2.68 -7.62 -1.99
CA TRP A 38 4.03 -8.17 -2.03
C TRP A 38 4.14 -9.38 -2.95
N GLN A 39 3.21 -10.33 -2.85
CA GLN A 39 3.17 -11.51 -3.73
C GLN A 39 3.03 -11.12 -5.21
N ILE A 40 2.16 -10.16 -5.54
CA ILE A 40 1.98 -9.68 -6.91
C ILE A 40 3.27 -9.05 -7.44
N LEU A 41 3.91 -8.18 -6.64
CA LEU A 41 5.15 -7.51 -7.04
C LEU A 41 6.32 -8.48 -7.21
N GLU A 42 6.43 -9.50 -6.35
CA GLU A 42 7.47 -10.52 -6.45
C GLU A 42 7.24 -11.48 -7.62
N SER A 43 5.98 -11.81 -7.92
CA SER A 43 5.64 -12.72 -9.02
C SER A 43 5.97 -12.15 -10.41
N ASN A 44 6.05 -10.82 -10.53
CA ASN A 44 6.33 -10.16 -11.80
C ASN A 44 7.79 -9.74 -11.89
N THR A 45 8.55 -10.42 -12.76
CA THR A 45 9.98 -10.16 -13.00
C THR A 45 10.30 -8.72 -13.42
N ARG A 46 9.35 -8.00 -14.03
CA ARG A 46 9.53 -6.57 -14.38
C ARG A 46 9.56 -5.68 -13.14
N PHE A 47 8.75 -5.99 -12.14
CA PHE A 47 8.63 -5.19 -10.91
C PHE A 47 9.74 -5.49 -9.91
N ARG A 48 10.26 -6.73 -9.89
CA ARG A 48 11.37 -7.13 -9.02
C ARG A 48 12.63 -6.26 -9.19
N ASN A 49 12.89 -5.77 -10.40
CA ASN A 49 14.07 -4.95 -10.71
C ASN A 49 13.89 -3.47 -10.34
N LEU A 50 12.69 -3.04 -9.93
CA LEU A 50 12.35 -1.62 -9.72
C LEU A 50 12.42 -1.18 -8.24
N ASN A 51 12.82 -2.06 -7.32
CA ASN A 51 12.92 -1.78 -5.87
C ASN A 51 11.70 -1.03 -5.33
N LEU A 52 10.51 -1.54 -5.66
CA LEU A 52 9.24 -0.92 -5.35
C LEU A 52 8.90 -1.09 -3.87
N ARG A 53 8.38 -0.04 -3.24
CA ARG A 53 7.80 -0.09 -1.90
C ARG A 53 6.32 0.24 -1.96
N VAL A 54 5.50 -0.55 -1.29
CA VAL A 54 4.06 -0.33 -1.23
C VAL A 54 3.72 0.49 0.01
N LYS A 55 2.87 1.50 -0.16
CA LYS A 55 2.26 2.25 0.93
C LYS A 55 0.74 2.10 0.85
N LEU A 56 0.19 1.43 1.84
CA LEU A 56 -1.25 1.18 1.95
C LEU A 56 -1.93 2.30 2.74
N THR A 57 -2.95 2.91 2.16
CA THR A 57 -3.82 3.90 2.82
C THR A 57 -5.25 3.37 2.83
N ALA A 58 -5.77 3.08 4.02
CA ALA A 58 -7.10 2.52 4.18
C ALA A 58 -8.07 3.54 4.79
N LYS A 59 -9.32 3.53 4.32
CA LYS A 59 -10.45 4.21 4.98
C LYS A 59 -11.64 3.26 5.10
N HIS A 60 -12.28 3.22 6.26
CA HIS A 60 -13.48 2.42 6.45
C HIS A 60 -14.64 3.04 5.65
N CYS A 61 -15.41 2.21 4.92
CA CYS A 61 -16.52 2.67 4.07
C CYS A 61 -17.58 3.43 4.86
N TYR A 62 -17.77 3.04 6.11
CA TYR A 62 -18.70 3.69 7.03
C TYR A 62 -17.93 4.56 8.03
N PRO A 63 -18.28 5.85 8.20
CA PRO A 63 -17.76 6.62 9.31
C PRO A 63 -18.20 5.94 10.61
N SER A 64 -17.29 5.81 11.59
CA SER A 64 -17.56 5.20 12.91
C SER A 64 -18.58 5.99 13.77
N ASN A 65 -19.33 6.92 13.18
CA ASN A 65 -20.35 7.75 13.83
C ASN A 65 -21.78 7.20 13.62
N ALA A 66 -21.94 5.88 13.50
CA ALA A 66 -23.26 5.23 13.44
C ALA A 66 -23.71 4.63 14.78
N PHE A 67 -23.19 5.14 15.90
CA PHE A 67 -23.77 4.91 17.23
C PHE A 67 -24.27 6.23 17.82
N PHE A 68 -25.24 6.86 17.15
CA PHE A 68 -26.25 7.61 17.89
C PHE A 68 -27.18 6.55 18.51
N PHE A 69 -26.91 6.18 19.77
CA PHE A 69 -27.92 5.53 20.59
C PHE A 69 -28.96 6.60 20.99
N PRO A 70 -30.28 6.31 20.89
CA PRO A 70 -31.29 7.14 21.55
C PRO A 70 -31.16 7.07 23.07
#